data_AF-A0A973USX6-F1
#
_entry.id   AF-A0A973USX6-F1
#
_cell.length_a   1.000
_cell.length_b   1.000
_cell.length_c   1.000
_cell.angle_alpha   90.00
_cell.angle_beta   90.00
_cell.angle_gamma   90.00
#
_symmetry.space_group_name_H-M   'P 1'
#
loop_
_entity.id
_entity.type
_entity.pdbx_description
1 polymer ?
#
loop_
_entity_poly.entity_id
_entity_poly.type
_entity_poly.pdbx_seq_one_letter_code
_entity_poly.pdbx_strand_id
1 'polypeptide(L)'
;MTDTLVPATAEAPDTPEQPVPETPDAPPAPVPVDNPKLPEPGVTSEKRRPIVAPWLRSRRDLVATVKRSAGHGWYATAYHGLRAPVYALQLGMMAPRGAARLVADTNRWVWDREAAPLRDFAVRSEDAEEYMRLARLRAGRVRLRGLVTVVACVFGLGFALWLYVMAPAFLYVFAAGGVLTLGYFGQQPDAPVIGPAVMRTELQKLTGSIVLRALDSIGNAKISAAVKKGGDMNGMRFTSEITRDGPGYRADLDLPYGVVPEDVMEERQALASGLRR
;
A
#
# COMPACT_ATOMS: atom_id res chain seq x y z
N MET A 1 47.37 -75.36 22.59
CA MET A 1 48.04 -74.46 23.54
C MET A 1 47.26 -74.54 24.84
N THR A 2 47.83 -75.31 25.77
CA THR A 2 47.74 -75.33 27.24
C THR A 2 46.72 -74.36 27.87
N ASP A 3 45.59 -74.85 28.40
CA ASP A 3 45.32 -75.33 29.78
C ASP A 3 45.41 -74.25 30.87
N THR A 4 44.27 -73.96 31.52
CA THR A 4 44.21 -73.86 32.99
C THR A 4 42.83 -74.34 33.49
N LEU A 5 42.87 -75.43 34.25
CA LEU A 5 41.79 -76.06 35.02
C LEU A 5 41.41 -75.26 36.27
N VAL A 6 40.30 -75.68 36.92
CA VAL A 6 40.08 -75.89 38.39
C VAL A 6 38.71 -75.33 38.85
N PRO A 7 37.91 -76.02 39.70
CA PRO A 7 37.45 -77.42 39.67
C PRO A 7 35.91 -77.52 39.92
N ALA A 8 35.38 -78.75 39.94
CA ALA A 8 34.02 -79.06 40.36
C ALA A 8 33.87 -79.10 41.89
N THR A 9 32.76 -78.57 42.41
CA THR A 9 32.36 -78.75 43.82
C THR A 9 30.90 -79.20 43.90
N ALA A 10 30.76 -80.47 44.28
CA ALA A 10 29.73 -81.11 45.11
C ALA A 10 28.23 -80.92 44.79
N GLU A 11 27.63 -82.05 44.42
CA GLU A 11 26.20 -82.33 44.42
C GLU A 11 25.80 -83.04 45.74
N ALA A 12 24.71 -82.62 46.39
CA ALA A 12 23.87 -83.40 47.33
C ALA A 12 22.64 -82.56 47.77
N PRO A 13 21.51 -83.15 48.21
CA PRO A 13 20.49 -83.86 47.43
C PRO A 13 19.07 -83.24 47.59
N ASP A 14 18.12 -83.74 46.78
CA ASP A 14 16.70 -83.40 46.69
C ASP A 14 15.96 -83.14 48.02
N THR A 15 15.14 -82.08 48.04
CA THR A 15 14.07 -81.86 49.03
C THR A 15 12.80 -81.37 48.30
N PRO A 16 11.59 -81.87 48.63
CA PRO A 16 10.42 -81.74 47.76
C PRO A 16 9.83 -80.33 47.73
N GLU A 17 9.44 -79.87 46.54
CA GLU A 17 8.71 -78.62 46.28
C GLU A 17 7.35 -78.59 46.98
N GLN A 18 7.11 -77.60 47.84
CA GLN A 18 5.77 -77.24 48.33
C GLN A 18 5.23 -76.05 47.50
N PRO A 19 3.94 -76.03 47.12
CA PRO A 19 3.40 -74.98 46.29
C PRO A 19 3.15 -73.69 47.11
N VAL A 20 3.65 -72.57 46.60
CA VAL A 20 3.40 -71.21 47.14
C VAL A 20 2.04 -70.71 46.60
N PRO A 21 1.15 -70.11 47.41
CA PRO A 21 -0.14 -69.61 46.93
C PRO A 21 -0.02 -68.26 46.21
N GLU A 22 -0.71 -68.12 45.07
CA GLU A 22 -0.85 -66.88 44.30
C GLU A 22 -1.58 -65.79 45.11
N THR A 23 -1.04 -64.57 45.11
CA THR A 23 -1.68 -63.38 45.72
C THR A 23 -2.42 -62.58 44.63
N PRO A 24 -3.65 -62.08 44.84
CA PRO A 24 -4.46 -61.48 43.78
C PRO A 24 -3.94 -60.10 43.32
N ASP A 25 -3.98 -59.87 42.00
CA ASP A 25 -3.60 -58.63 41.32
C ASP A 25 -4.30 -57.37 41.86
N ALA A 26 -3.52 -56.33 42.14
CA ALA A 26 -4.01 -54.99 42.44
C ALA A 26 -4.43 -54.26 41.14
N PRO A 27 -5.54 -53.48 41.13
CA PRO A 27 -5.98 -52.80 39.91
C PRO A 27 -4.98 -51.73 39.42
N PRO A 28 -4.80 -51.57 38.09
CA PRO A 28 -3.83 -50.65 37.53
C PRO A 28 -4.17 -49.19 37.86
N ALA A 29 -3.12 -48.41 38.14
CA ALA A 29 -3.22 -46.99 38.46
C ALA A 29 -3.80 -46.18 37.28
N PRO A 30 -4.59 -45.12 37.55
CA PRO A 30 -5.21 -44.30 36.50
C PRO A 30 -4.16 -43.56 35.66
N VAL A 31 -4.26 -43.69 34.34
CA VAL A 31 -3.38 -43.03 33.37
C VAL A 31 -3.93 -41.65 33.03
N PRO A 32 -3.10 -40.58 33.03
CA PRO A 32 -3.51 -39.26 32.56
C PRO A 32 -3.95 -39.30 31.10
N VAL A 33 -5.12 -38.73 30.80
CA VAL A 33 -5.70 -38.68 29.44
C VAL A 33 -4.84 -37.83 28.50
N ASP A 34 -4.23 -36.77 29.03
CA ASP A 34 -3.37 -35.86 28.26
C ASP A 34 -1.91 -36.30 28.41
N ASN A 35 -1.41 -37.04 27.42
CA ASN A 35 -0.01 -37.42 27.36
C ASN A 35 0.82 -36.29 26.72
N PRO A 36 1.75 -35.64 27.46
CA PRO A 36 2.58 -34.56 26.92
C PRO A 36 3.60 -35.04 25.88
N LYS A 37 3.76 -36.36 25.68
CA LYS A 37 4.64 -36.99 24.68
C LYS A 37 3.90 -37.46 23.44
N LEU A 38 2.69 -36.95 23.17
CA LEU A 38 2.01 -37.26 21.93
C LEU A 38 2.84 -36.73 20.75
N PRO A 39 3.08 -37.55 19.70
CA PRO A 39 3.71 -37.06 18.49
C PRO A 39 2.87 -35.91 17.92
N GLU A 40 3.52 -34.80 17.56
CA GLU A 40 2.84 -33.69 16.91
C GLU A 40 2.11 -34.21 15.66
N PRO A 41 0.91 -33.68 15.34
CA PRO A 41 0.20 -34.07 14.13
C PRO A 41 1.10 -33.83 12.91
N GLY A 42 1.60 -34.90 12.29
CA GLY A 42 2.49 -34.84 11.12
C GLY A 42 1.83 -34.29 9.85
N VAL A 43 0.61 -33.75 9.94
CA VAL A 43 -0.14 -33.16 8.85
C VAL A 43 -0.05 -31.64 8.94
N THR A 44 1.01 -31.07 8.36
CA THR A 44 1.09 -29.64 8.10
C THR A 44 0.40 -29.33 6.77
N SER A 45 -0.82 -28.79 6.80
CA SER A 45 -1.47 -28.33 5.56
C SER A 45 -0.81 -27.03 5.07
N GLU A 46 0.06 -27.12 4.07
CA GLU A 46 0.64 -25.93 3.45
C GLU A 46 -0.40 -25.20 2.58
N LYS A 47 -0.87 -24.04 3.05
CA LYS A 47 -1.79 -23.19 2.29
C LYS A 47 -1.00 -22.35 1.28
N ARG A 48 -0.96 -22.80 0.02
CA ARG A 48 -0.31 -22.07 -1.08
C ARG A 48 -1.08 -20.79 -1.42
N ARG A 49 -0.37 -19.67 -1.55
CA ARG A 49 -0.97 -18.41 -1.99
C ARG A 49 -1.40 -18.51 -3.46
N PRO A 50 -2.59 -18.02 -3.82
CA PRO A 50 -3.03 -18.06 -5.21
C PRO A 50 -2.13 -17.16 -6.08
N ILE A 51 -1.60 -17.73 -7.16
CA ILE A 51 -0.78 -17.00 -8.15
C ILE A 51 -1.64 -15.97 -8.91
N VAL A 52 -2.88 -16.33 -9.21
CA VAL A 52 -3.85 -15.48 -9.91
C VAL A 52 -4.90 -14.99 -8.91
N ALA A 53 -5.19 -13.70 -8.93
CA ALA A 53 -6.19 -13.11 -8.06
C ALA A 53 -7.59 -13.74 -8.28
N PRO A 54 -8.38 -14.00 -7.22
CA PRO A 54 -9.68 -14.68 -7.35
C PRO A 54 -10.64 -14.02 -8.35
N TRP A 55 -10.69 -12.68 -8.37
CA TRP A 55 -11.55 -11.92 -9.28
C TRP A 55 -11.20 -12.10 -10.77
N LEU A 56 -9.99 -12.56 -11.10
CA LEU A 56 -9.59 -12.89 -12.48
C LEU A 56 -10.05 -14.29 -12.91
N ARG A 57 -10.33 -15.19 -11.97
CA ARG A 57 -10.73 -16.58 -12.26
C ARG A 57 -12.21 -16.70 -12.61
N SER A 58 -13.04 -15.79 -12.10
CA SER A 58 -14.48 -15.77 -12.30
C SER A 58 -14.85 -14.73 -13.36
N ARG A 59 -15.53 -15.17 -14.43
CA ARG A 59 -16.03 -14.25 -15.48
C ARG A 59 -16.95 -13.18 -14.90
N ARG A 60 -17.79 -13.54 -13.92
CA ARG A 60 -18.72 -12.62 -13.27
C ARG A 60 -17.98 -11.51 -12.54
N ASP A 61 -16.97 -11.87 -11.75
CA ASP A 61 -16.25 -10.92 -10.90
C ASP A 61 -15.29 -10.06 -11.72
N LEU A 62 -14.71 -10.62 -12.79
CA LEU A 62 -13.97 -9.88 -13.80
C LEU A 62 -14.85 -8.82 -14.48
N VAL A 63 -16.00 -9.20 -15.02
CA VAL A 63 -16.93 -8.27 -15.68
C VAL A 63 -17.43 -7.20 -14.71
N ALA A 64 -17.77 -7.57 -13.48
CA ALA A 64 -18.19 -6.61 -12.45
C ALA A 64 -17.08 -5.57 -12.16
N THR A 65 -15.83 -6.03 -12.07
CA THR A 65 -14.66 -5.17 -11.82
C THR A 65 -14.40 -4.25 -13.00
N VAL A 66 -14.38 -4.79 -14.23
CA VAL A 66 -14.17 -4.02 -15.45
C VAL A 66 -15.27 -2.98 -15.63
N LYS A 67 -16.54 -3.36 -15.48
CA LYS A 67 -17.68 -2.43 -15.60
C LYS A 67 -17.58 -1.28 -14.60
N ARG A 68 -17.20 -1.57 -13.36
CA ARG A 68 -17.01 -0.53 -12.32
C ARG A 68 -15.84 0.40 -12.66
N SER A 69 -14.68 -0.17 -13.03
CA SER A 69 -13.49 0.61 -13.35
C SER A 69 -13.70 1.45 -14.61
N ALA A 70 -14.31 0.88 -15.65
CA ALA A 70 -14.66 1.58 -16.88
C ALA A 70 -15.70 2.67 -16.63
N GLY A 71 -16.73 2.41 -15.83
CA GLY A 71 -17.73 3.42 -15.46
C GLY A 71 -17.10 4.60 -14.69
N HIS A 72 -16.18 4.32 -13.77
CA HIS A 72 -15.46 5.35 -13.04
C HIS A 72 -14.54 6.17 -13.95
N GLY A 73 -13.75 5.49 -14.79
CA GLY A 73 -12.87 6.14 -15.76
C GLY A 73 -13.64 6.99 -16.76
N TRP A 74 -14.71 6.43 -17.34
CA TRP A 74 -15.61 7.14 -18.24
C TRP A 74 -16.19 8.39 -17.60
N TYR A 75 -16.72 8.30 -16.37
CA TYR A 75 -17.30 9.46 -15.71
C TYR A 75 -16.24 10.55 -15.46
N ALA A 76 -15.04 10.17 -15.00
CA ALA A 76 -13.96 11.14 -14.80
C ALA A 76 -13.52 11.79 -16.13
N THR A 77 -13.36 11.02 -17.19
CA THR A 77 -13.02 11.52 -18.53
C THR A 77 -14.12 12.42 -19.09
N ALA A 78 -15.39 12.03 -18.98
CA ALA A 78 -16.52 12.82 -19.45
C ALA A 78 -16.65 14.13 -18.65
N TYR A 79 -16.50 14.06 -17.32
CA TYR A 79 -16.55 15.22 -16.44
C TYR A 79 -15.45 16.24 -16.75
N HIS A 80 -14.20 15.79 -16.85
CA HIS A 80 -13.09 16.68 -17.18
C HIS A 80 -13.10 17.09 -18.65
N GLY A 81 -13.54 16.22 -19.56
CA GLY A 81 -13.68 16.53 -20.98
C GLY A 81 -14.70 17.64 -21.23
N LEU A 82 -15.86 17.58 -20.57
CA LEU A 82 -16.88 18.63 -20.67
C LEU A 82 -16.40 19.97 -20.07
N ARG A 83 -15.50 19.92 -19.07
CA ARG A 83 -14.92 21.10 -18.42
C ARG A 83 -13.61 21.58 -19.02
N ALA A 84 -13.01 20.81 -19.92
CA ALA A 84 -11.80 21.18 -20.63
C ALA A 84 -11.84 22.60 -21.22
N PRO A 85 -12.92 23.08 -21.89
CA PRO A 85 -12.96 24.46 -22.38
C PRO A 85 -12.94 25.50 -21.25
N VAL A 86 -13.58 25.21 -20.11
CA VAL A 86 -13.58 26.11 -18.94
C VAL A 86 -12.19 26.16 -18.31
N TYR A 87 -11.52 25.00 -18.16
CA TYR A 87 -10.14 24.95 -17.66
C TYR A 87 -9.18 25.68 -18.58
N ALA A 88 -9.32 25.49 -19.90
CA ALA A 88 -8.50 26.18 -20.89
C ALA A 88 -8.69 27.70 -20.82
N LEU A 89 -9.93 28.17 -20.66
CA LEU A 89 -10.24 29.58 -20.51
C LEU A 89 -9.64 30.15 -19.21
N GLN A 90 -9.81 29.46 -18.09
CA GLN A 90 -9.25 29.88 -16.79
C GLN A 90 -7.73 29.94 -16.83
N LEU A 91 -7.06 28.91 -17.38
CA LEU A 91 -5.61 28.91 -17.59
C LEU A 91 -5.18 30.03 -18.55
N GLY A 92 -5.94 30.27 -19.62
CA GLY A 92 -5.71 31.39 -20.54
C GLY A 92 -5.74 32.75 -19.85
N MET A 93 -6.68 32.98 -18.92
CA MET A 93 -6.72 34.20 -18.12
C MET A 93 -5.55 34.33 -17.14
N MET A 94 -4.97 33.20 -16.72
CA MET A 94 -3.80 33.17 -15.82
C MET A 94 -2.46 33.22 -16.58
N ALA A 95 -2.45 32.95 -17.88
CA ALA A 95 -1.24 32.90 -18.70
C ALA A 95 -0.39 34.19 -18.65
N PRO A 96 -0.95 35.41 -18.65
CA PRO A 96 -0.15 36.63 -18.51
C PRO A 96 0.63 36.69 -17.20
N ARG A 97 0.05 36.18 -16.09
CA ARG A 97 0.74 36.12 -14.79
C ARG A 97 1.90 35.13 -14.83
N GLY A 98 1.69 33.95 -15.42
CA GLY A 98 2.76 32.97 -15.58
C GLY A 98 3.87 33.44 -16.51
N ALA A 99 3.52 34.14 -17.58
CA ALA A 99 4.47 34.79 -18.48
C ALA A 99 5.32 35.84 -17.73
N ALA A 100 4.67 36.71 -16.94
CA ALA A 100 5.38 37.70 -16.13
C ALA A 100 6.33 37.06 -15.12
N ARG A 101 5.92 35.97 -14.45
CA ARG A 101 6.78 35.20 -13.55
C ARG A 101 7.95 34.57 -14.28
N LEU A 102 7.69 33.86 -15.39
CA LEU A 102 8.74 33.24 -16.22
C LEU A 102 9.77 34.27 -16.66
N VAL A 103 9.34 35.44 -17.15
CA VAL A 103 10.24 36.52 -17.56
C VAL A 103 11.02 37.07 -16.37
N ALA A 104 10.37 37.31 -15.23
CA ALA A 104 11.03 37.82 -14.03
C ALA A 104 12.07 36.84 -13.47
N ASP A 105 11.75 35.54 -13.42
CA ASP A 105 12.61 34.49 -12.91
C ASP A 105 13.76 34.21 -13.88
N THR A 106 13.48 34.16 -15.19
CA THR A 106 14.53 34.06 -16.22
C THR A 106 15.47 35.25 -16.13
N ASN A 107 14.96 36.48 -16.01
CA ASN A 107 15.78 37.68 -15.84
C ASN A 107 16.61 37.63 -14.55
N ARG A 108 16.02 37.19 -13.43
CA ARG A 108 16.73 37.00 -12.16
C ARG A 108 17.86 35.99 -12.29
N TRP A 109 17.61 34.88 -12.97
CA TRP A 109 18.55 33.80 -13.21
C TRP A 109 19.68 34.22 -14.15
N VAL A 110 19.37 34.79 -15.31
CA VAL A 110 20.36 35.27 -16.31
C VAL A 110 21.33 36.25 -15.67
N TRP A 111 20.82 37.22 -14.91
CA TRP A 111 21.65 38.26 -14.28
C TRP A 111 22.24 37.86 -12.94
N ASP A 112 22.03 36.62 -12.51
CA ASP A 112 22.56 36.05 -11.27
C ASP A 112 22.19 36.89 -10.03
N ARG A 113 20.94 37.37 -10.00
CA ARG A 113 20.43 38.24 -8.93
C ARG A 113 20.26 37.50 -7.61
N GLU A 114 20.11 36.18 -7.64
CA GLU A 114 20.03 35.31 -6.45
C GLU A 114 21.30 35.39 -5.59
N ALA A 115 22.46 35.58 -6.22
CA ALA A 115 23.75 35.68 -5.53
C ALA A 115 24.12 37.13 -5.14
N ALA A 116 23.22 38.10 -5.33
CA ALA A 116 23.46 39.49 -4.92
C ALA A 116 23.75 39.65 -3.41
N PRO A 117 23.00 38.99 -2.49
CA PRO A 117 23.24 39.17 -1.05
C PRO A 117 24.63 38.75 -0.58
N LEU A 118 25.27 37.78 -1.27
CA LEU A 118 26.64 37.35 -0.97
C LEU A 118 27.66 38.45 -1.28
N ARG A 119 27.46 39.15 -2.41
CA ARG A 119 28.31 40.30 -2.78
C ARG A 119 28.07 41.48 -1.86
N ASP A 120 26.81 41.73 -1.50
CA ASP A 120 26.47 42.78 -0.54
C ASP A 120 27.09 42.50 0.84
N PHE A 121 27.18 41.24 1.25
CA PHE A 121 27.88 40.84 2.47
C PHE A 121 29.37 41.12 2.39
N ALA A 122 30.04 40.71 1.30
CA ALA A 122 31.47 41.00 1.11
C ALA A 122 31.78 42.51 1.14
N VAL A 123 30.91 43.34 0.55
CA VAL A 123 31.03 44.80 0.63
C VAL A 123 30.87 45.32 2.06
N ARG A 124 29.86 44.83 2.80
CA ARG A 124 29.64 45.21 4.21
C ARG A 124 30.78 44.78 5.14
N SER A 125 31.45 43.68 4.81
CA SER A 125 32.61 43.17 5.54
C SER A 125 33.94 43.77 5.08
N GLU A 126 33.91 44.70 4.12
CA GLU A 126 35.10 45.35 3.54
C GLU A 126 36.12 44.35 2.93
N ASP A 127 35.67 43.15 2.55
CA ASP A 127 36.50 42.12 1.93
C ASP A 127 36.53 42.31 0.40
N ALA A 128 37.51 43.10 -0.04
CA ALA A 128 37.71 43.41 -1.46
C ALA A 128 38.12 42.18 -2.28
N GLU A 129 38.87 41.24 -1.69
CA GLU A 129 39.33 40.05 -2.40
C GLU A 129 38.17 39.11 -2.71
N GLU A 130 37.34 38.83 -1.70
CA GLU A 130 36.16 37.99 -1.86
C GLU A 130 35.14 38.63 -2.81
N TYR A 131 34.94 39.96 -2.74
CA TYR A 131 34.12 40.66 -3.71
C TYR A 131 34.62 40.48 -5.16
N MET A 132 35.93 40.65 -5.41
CA MET A 132 36.51 40.46 -6.74
C MET A 132 36.41 39.00 -7.22
N ARG A 133 36.49 38.02 -6.32
CA ARG A 133 36.29 36.60 -6.65
C ARG A 133 34.84 36.33 -7.06
N LEU A 134 33.87 36.78 -6.28
CA LEU A 134 32.44 36.63 -6.57
C LEU A 134 32.03 37.36 -7.86
N ALA A 135 32.60 38.54 -8.13
CA ALA A 135 32.36 39.30 -9.36
C ALA A 135 32.85 38.54 -10.62
N ARG A 136 34.03 37.90 -10.55
CA ARG A 136 34.55 37.06 -11.65
C ARG A 136 33.67 35.83 -11.90
N LEU A 137 33.25 35.14 -10.84
CA LEU A 137 32.32 33.99 -10.96
C LEU A 137 30.98 34.40 -11.59
N ARG A 138 30.44 35.56 -11.18
CA ARG A 138 29.23 36.12 -11.78
C ARG A 138 29.41 36.38 -13.27
N ALA A 139 30.51 36.99 -13.69
CA ALA A 139 30.75 37.28 -15.11
C ALA A 139 30.72 35.98 -15.95
N GLY A 140 31.33 34.91 -15.46
CA GLY A 140 31.26 33.58 -16.10
C GLY A 140 29.83 33.04 -16.19
N ARG A 141 29.08 33.05 -15.07
CA ARG A 141 27.68 32.58 -15.05
C ARG A 141 26.77 33.40 -15.94
N VAL A 142 26.85 34.73 -15.91
CA VAL A 142 26.04 35.63 -16.74
C VAL A 142 26.35 35.41 -18.22
N ARG A 143 27.62 35.22 -18.61
CA ARG A 143 28.00 34.91 -20.00
C ARG A 143 27.39 33.58 -20.45
N LEU A 144 27.55 32.51 -19.66
CA LEU A 144 27.00 31.20 -19.99
C LEU A 144 25.47 31.22 -20.04
N ARG A 145 24.81 31.76 -19.01
CA ARG A 145 23.35 31.85 -18.93
C ARG A 145 22.79 32.72 -20.04
N GLY A 146 23.42 33.86 -20.33
CA GLY A 146 23.07 34.72 -21.45
C GLY A 146 23.20 34.03 -22.81
N LEU A 147 24.30 33.28 -23.03
CA LEU A 147 24.47 32.46 -24.23
C LEU A 147 23.35 31.42 -24.34
N VAL A 148 23.05 30.68 -23.28
CA VAL A 148 21.96 29.69 -23.24
C VAL A 148 20.61 30.34 -23.57
N THR A 149 20.32 31.51 -23.01
CA THR A 149 19.08 32.24 -23.30
C THR A 149 19.02 32.69 -24.76
N VAL A 150 20.09 33.27 -25.31
CA VAL A 150 20.14 33.71 -26.72
C VAL A 150 19.97 32.52 -27.66
N VAL A 151 20.70 31.43 -27.41
CA VAL A 151 20.59 30.17 -28.17
C VAL A 151 19.15 29.66 -28.12
N ALA A 152 18.54 29.58 -26.93
CA ALA A 152 17.15 29.16 -26.78
C ALA A 152 16.17 30.07 -27.54
N CYS A 153 16.37 31.39 -27.54
CA CYS A 153 15.55 32.33 -28.31
C CYS A 153 15.70 32.13 -29.83
N VAL A 154 16.93 31.96 -30.33
CA VAL A 154 17.20 31.75 -31.75
C VAL A 154 16.58 30.44 -32.23
N PHE A 155 16.82 29.34 -31.51
CA PHE A 155 16.23 28.03 -31.85
C PHE A 155 14.71 28.04 -31.70
N GLY A 156 14.18 28.67 -30.64
CA GLY A 156 12.73 28.79 -30.42
C GLY A 156 12.03 29.58 -31.52
N LEU A 157 12.59 30.73 -31.92
CA LEU A 157 12.06 31.53 -33.02
C LEU A 157 12.19 30.78 -34.36
N GLY A 158 13.36 30.20 -34.64
CA GLY A 158 13.58 29.40 -35.86
C GLY A 158 12.61 28.22 -35.96
N PHE A 159 12.36 27.53 -34.85
CA PHE A 159 11.37 26.45 -34.77
C PHE A 159 9.93 26.96 -35.00
N ALA A 160 9.56 28.09 -34.41
CA ALA A 160 8.24 28.69 -34.62
C ALA A 160 8.03 29.12 -36.09
N LEU A 161 9.05 29.70 -36.73
CA LEU A 161 9.03 30.05 -38.15
C LEU A 161 8.95 28.80 -39.04
N TRP A 162 9.72 27.76 -38.71
CA TRP A 162 9.65 26.48 -39.42
C TRP A 162 8.25 25.86 -39.34
N LEU A 163 7.64 25.84 -38.15
CA LEU A 163 6.24 25.39 -37.98
C LEU A 163 5.26 26.26 -38.75
N TYR A 164 5.45 27.58 -38.76
CA TYR A 164 4.59 28.50 -39.51
C TYR A 164 4.54 28.16 -41.01
N VAL A 165 5.69 27.84 -41.61
CA VAL A 165 5.78 27.55 -43.05
C VAL A 165 5.43 26.09 -43.37
N MET A 166 5.96 25.13 -42.61
CA MET A 166 5.85 23.70 -42.94
C MET A 166 4.60 23.04 -42.33
N ALA A 167 4.11 23.54 -41.20
CA ALA A 167 3.13 22.83 -40.38
C ALA A 167 2.26 23.81 -39.54
N PRO A 168 1.54 24.76 -40.15
CA PRO A 168 0.88 25.86 -39.43
C PRO A 168 -0.17 25.38 -38.42
N ALA A 169 -0.82 24.23 -38.66
CA ALA A 169 -1.74 23.64 -37.69
C ALA A 169 -1.03 23.29 -36.35
N PHE A 170 0.21 22.79 -36.42
CA PHE A 170 0.98 22.44 -35.22
C PHE A 170 1.50 23.69 -34.48
N LEU A 171 1.68 24.82 -35.16
CA LEU A 171 1.99 26.09 -34.50
C LEU A 171 0.87 26.49 -33.53
N TYR A 172 -0.39 26.37 -33.93
CA TYR A 172 -1.53 26.67 -33.05
C TYR A 172 -1.61 25.71 -31.85
N VAL A 173 -1.33 24.42 -32.06
CA VAL A 173 -1.28 23.44 -30.96
C VAL A 173 -0.16 23.77 -29.98
N PHE A 174 1.03 24.11 -30.48
CA PHE A 174 2.17 24.48 -29.65
C PHE A 174 1.92 25.79 -28.89
N ALA A 175 1.33 26.79 -29.56
CA ALA A 175 0.94 28.05 -28.94
C ALA A 175 -0.13 27.85 -27.86
N ALA A 176 -1.16 27.04 -28.13
CA ALA A 176 -2.18 26.69 -27.14
C ALA A 176 -1.55 25.96 -25.94
N GLY A 177 -0.68 24.97 -26.18
CA GLY A 177 0.08 24.28 -25.14
C GLY A 177 0.89 25.26 -24.30
N GLY A 178 1.62 26.18 -24.93
CA GLY A 178 2.39 27.24 -24.26
C GLY A 178 1.51 28.13 -23.39
N VAL A 179 0.36 28.59 -23.88
CA VAL A 179 -0.61 29.38 -23.11
C VAL A 179 -1.12 28.60 -21.90
N LEU A 180 -1.47 27.31 -22.06
CA LEU A 180 -1.93 26.48 -20.96
C LEU A 180 -0.83 26.24 -19.92
N THR A 181 0.41 26.00 -20.34
CA THR A 181 1.57 25.83 -19.45
C THR A 181 1.88 27.12 -18.69
N LEU A 182 1.85 28.28 -19.36
CA LEU A 182 2.01 29.58 -18.71
C LEU A 182 0.85 29.82 -17.72
N GLY A 183 -0.38 29.48 -18.09
CA GLY A 183 -1.53 29.54 -17.18
C GLY A 183 -1.33 28.71 -15.91
N TYR A 184 -0.78 27.51 -16.06
CA TYR A 184 -0.51 26.59 -14.96
C TYR A 184 0.55 27.17 -14.00
N PHE A 185 1.65 27.72 -14.50
CA PHE A 185 2.66 28.39 -13.65
C PHE A 185 2.20 29.75 -13.11
N GLY A 186 1.20 30.37 -13.75
CA GLY A 186 0.56 31.61 -13.32
C GLY A 186 -0.46 31.42 -12.20
N GLN A 187 -0.79 30.18 -11.86
CA GLN A 187 -1.84 29.84 -10.93
C GLN A 187 -1.47 30.18 -9.48
N GLN A 188 -2.50 30.39 -8.64
CA GLN A 188 -2.35 30.51 -7.19
C GLN A 188 -2.36 29.11 -6.56
N PRO A 189 -1.43 28.79 -5.63
CA PRO A 189 -1.35 27.47 -4.99
C PRO A 189 -2.66 27.03 -4.33
N ASP A 190 -3.39 27.96 -3.73
CA ASP A 190 -4.61 27.68 -2.96
C ASP A 190 -5.89 27.57 -3.82
N ALA A 191 -5.79 27.84 -5.13
CA ALA A 191 -6.92 27.80 -6.06
C ALA A 191 -6.63 26.91 -7.28
N PRO A 192 -6.65 25.56 -7.11
CA PRO A 192 -6.53 24.60 -8.21
C PRO A 192 -7.60 24.81 -9.30
N VAL A 193 -7.20 25.04 -10.57
CA VAL A 193 -8.12 25.09 -11.73
C VAL A 193 -8.81 23.73 -11.93
N ILE A 194 -8.06 22.64 -11.74
CA ILE A 194 -8.57 21.27 -11.87
C ILE A 194 -8.92 20.72 -10.49
N GLY A 195 -10.21 20.73 -10.15
CA GLY A 195 -10.75 20.09 -8.95
C GLY A 195 -11.11 18.61 -9.14
N PRO A 196 -11.37 17.86 -8.05
CA PRO A 196 -11.71 16.44 -8.13
C PRO A 196 -13.03 16.20 -8.89
N ALA A 197 -13.07 15.13 -9.69
CA ALA A 197 -14.28 14.70 -10.41
C ALA A 197 -15.28 13.93 -9.53
N VAL A 198 -14.77 13.23 -8.52
CA VAL A 198 -15.57 12.41 -7.61
C VAL A 198 -15.08 12.70 -6.21
N MET A 199 -15.96 13.22 -5.36
CA MET A 199 -15.71 13.26 -3.93
C MET A 199 -15.74 11.83 -3.41
N ARG A 200 -14.58 11.34 -2.95
CA ARG A 200 -14.52 10.03 -2.31
C ARG A 200 -15.04 10.20 -0.90
N THR A 201 -16.24 9.71 -0.63
CA THR A 201 -16.59 9.37 0.75
C THR A 201 -15.63 8.27 1.17
N GLU A 202 -14.77 8.53 2.14
CA GLU A 202 -13.83 7.53 2.64
C GLU A 202 -14.62 6.40 3.32
N LEU A 203 -14.99 5.39 2.53
CA LEU A 203 -15.49 4.15 3.08
C LEU A 203 -14.32 3.48 3.79
N GLN A 204 -14.42 3.36 5.12
CA GLN A 204 -13.41 2.73 5.94
C GLN A 204 -13.07 1.35 5.38
N LYS A 205 -11.78 1.07 5.15
CA LYS A 205 -11.32 -0.26 4.70
C LYS A 205 -11.83 -1.33 5.65
N LEU A 206 -12.19 -2.51 5.13
CA LEU A 206 -12.66 -3.59 6.00
C LEU A 206 -11.44 -4.14 6.76
N THR A 207 -11.40 -3.91 8.07
CA THR A 207 -10.35 -4.41 8.95
C THR A 207 -10.88 -5.55 9.81
N GLY A 208 -9.97 -6.41 10.30
CA GLY A 208 -10.35 -7.50 11.21
C GLY A 208 -11.10 -6.99 12.45
N SER A 209 -10.70 -5.83 12.98
CA SER A 209 -11.40 -5.18 14.10
C SER A 209 -12.83 -4.76 13.79
N ILE A 210 -13.13 -4.37 12.55
CA ILE A 210 -14.51 -4.05 12.12
C ILE A 210 -15.33 -5.34 12.02
N VAL A 211 -14.76 -6.41 11.48
CA VAL A 211 -15.42 -7.72 11.38
C VAL A 211 -15.72 -8.28 12.77
N LEU A 212 -14.74 -8.26 13.68
CA LEU A 212 -14.92 -8.73 15.06
C LEU A 212 -15.95 -7.89 15.84
N ARG A 213 -15.96 -6.56 15.64
CA ARG A 213 -16.99 -5.68 16.19
C ARG A 213 -18.38 -6.01 15.65
N ALA A 214 -18.49 -6.29 14.36
CA ALA A 214 -19.76 -6.64 13.73
C ALA A 214 -20.26 -8.01 14.20
N LEU A 215 -19.35 -8.97 14.40
CA LEU A 215 -19.68 -10.27 15.00
C LEU A 215 -20.13 -10.14 16.46
N ASP A 216 -19.52 -9.23 17.24
CA ASP A 216 -19.99 -8.92 18.59
C ASP A 216 -21.40 -8.30 18.59
N SER A 217 -21.73 -7.47 17.59
CA SER A 217 -23.07 -6.87 17.48
C SER A 217 -24.21 -7.82 17.13
N ILE A 218 -23.91 -9.06 16.74
CA ILE A 218 -24.92 -10.12 16.58
C ILE A 218 -25.54 -10.49 17.95
N GLY A 219 -24.81 -10.32 19.06
CA GLY A 219 -25.32 -10.58 20.40
C GLY A 219 -25.30 -12.04 20.83
N ASN A 220 -24.66 -12.94 20.07
CA ASN A 220 -24.46 -14.32 20.50
C ASN A 220 -23.40 -14.38 21.61
N ALA A 221 -23.80 -14.88 22.79
CA ALA A 221 -22.97 -14.91 23.99
C ALA A 221 -21.62 -15.63 23.79
N LYS A 222 -21.58 -16.69 22.97
CA LYS A 222 -20.34 -17.45 22.69
C LYS A 222 -19.38 -16.65 21.78
N ILE A 223 -19.92 -15.93 20.80
CA ILE A 223 -19.14 -15.07 19.90
C ILE A 223 -18.57 -13.87 20.67
N SER A 224 -19.41 -13.16 21.43
CA SER A 224 -18.97 -12.03 22.25
C SER A 224 -17.94 -12.43 23.30
N ALA A 225 -18.07 -13.61 23.91
CA ALA A 225 -17.07 -14.13 24.85
C ALA A 225 -15.73 -14.43 24.15
N ALA A 226 -15.76 -14.97 22.94
CA ALA A 226 -14.56 -15.23 22.14
C ALA A 226 -13.85 -13.94 21.70
N VAL A 227 -14.61 -12.91 21.27
CA VAL A 227 -14.07 -11.60 20.91
C VAL A 227 -13.40 -10.93 22.13
N LYS A 228 -14.04 -10.95 23.31
CA LYS A 228 -13.51 -10.35 24.54
C LYS A 228 -12.25 -11.04 25.07
N LYS A 229 -12.11 -12.35 24.85
CA LYS A 229 -10.93 -13.13 25.28
C LYS A 229 -9.76 -13.08 24.28
N GLY A 230 -9.86 -12.28 23.23
CA GLY A 230 -8.76 -12.05 22.29
C GLY A 230 -8.73 -12.97 21.07
N GLY A 231 -9.86 -13.55 20.66
CA GLY A 231 -10.02 -14.33 19.41
C GLY A 231 -9.31 -15.69 19.42
N ASP A 232 -7.99 -15.68 19.54
CA ASP A 232 -7.14 -16.88 19.46
C ASP A 232 -7.39 -17.86 20.61
N MET A 233 -7.77 -17.35 21.79
CA MET A 233 -7.95 -18.16 23.01
C MET A 233 -9.19 -19.07 22.98
N ASN A 234 -10.09 -18.90 22.00
CA ASN A 234 -11.34 -19.68 21.88
C ASN A 234 -11.55 -20.27 20.46
N GLY A 235 -10.48 -20.37 19.66
CA GLY A 235 -10.53 -20.93 18.30
C GLY A 235 -11.01 -19.95 17.21
N MET A 236 -11.24 -18.68 17.54
CA MET A 236 -11.69 -17.67 16.58
C MET A 236 -10.50 -16.92 15.97
N ARG A 237 -10.09 -17.31 14.76
CA ARG A 237 -8.95 -16.70 14.06
C ARG A 237 -9.25 -16.46 12.59
N PHE A 238 -8.61 -15.47 11.99
CA PHE A 238 -8.70 -15.23 10.54
C PHE A 238 -7.86 -16.28 9.80
N THR A 239 -8.49 -17.06 8.93
CA THR A 239 -7.82 -18.12 8.15
C THR A 239 -7.19 -17.60 6.86
N SER A 240 -7.58 -16.40 6.44
CA SER A 240 -6.98 -15.68 5.32
C SER A 240 -6.91 -14.20 5.60
N GLU A 241 -6.02 -13.53 4.88
CA GLU A 241 -6.04 -12.07 4.81
C GLU A 241 -7.38 -11.59 4.23
N ILE A 242 -7.90 -10.48 4.76
CA ILE A 242 -9.09 -9.83 4.23
C ILE A 242 -8.73 -9.25 2.87
N THR A 243 -9.34 -9.79 1.82
CA THR A 243 -9.05 -9.38 0.45
C THR A 243 -10.28 -8.83 -0.24
N ARG A 244 -10.05 -8.04 -1.29
CA ARG A 244 -11.13 -7.56 -2.14
C ARG A 244 -11.59 -8.70 -3.04
N ASP A 245 -12.90 -8.98 -3.03
CA ASP A 245 -13.49 -10.03 -3.85
C ASP A 245 -14.69 -9.47 -4.61
N GLY A 246 -14.55 -9.37 -5.94
CA GLY A 246 -15.51 -8.75 -6.84
C GLY A 246 -15.99 -7.36 -6.35
N PRO A 247 -17.30 -7.15 -6.15
CA PRO A 247 -17.82 -5.86 -5.73
C PRO A 247 -17.55 -5.50 -4.26
N GLY A 248 -17.14 -6.46 -3.42
CA GLY A 248 -17.04 -6.33 -1.96
C GLY A 248 -15.69 -6.80 -1.38
N TYR A 249 -15.74 -7.26 -0.13
CA TYR A 249 -14.60 -7.83 0.59
C TYR A 249 -14.94 -9.24 1.05
N ARG A 250 -13.91 -10.08 1.15
CA ARG A 250 -14.00 -11.42 1.71
C ARG A 250 -13.10 -11.52 2.93
N ALA A 251 -13.66 -12.03 4.02
CA ALA A 251 -12.95 -12.33 5.26
C ALA A 251 -13.27 -13.77 5.65
N ASP A 252 -12.25 -14.63 5.65
CA ASP A 252 -12.40 -16.03 6.07
C ASP A 252 -11.96 -16.13 7.54
N LEU A 253 -12.85 -16.60 8.42
CA LEU A 253 -12.66 -16.66 9.88
C LEU A 253 -13.19 -18.00 10.42
N ASP A 254 -12.48 -18.59 11.37
CA ASP A 254 -12.95 -19.74 12.16
C ASP A 254 -13.93 -19.27 13.26
N LEU A 255 -15.04 -19.98 13.42
CA LEU A 255 -16.03 -19.70 14.46
C LEU A 255 -15.63 -20.34 15.79
N PRO A 256 -16.01 -19.74 16.95
CA PRO A 256 -15.70 -20.31 18.25
C PRO A 256 -16.47 -21.61 18.47
N TYR A 257 -15.92 -22.48 19.32
CA TYR A 257 -16.51 -23.79 19.59
C TYR A 257 -17.99 -23.71 19.98
N GLY A 258 -18.81 -24.54 19.31
CA GLY A 258 -20.25 -24.64 19.57
C GLY A 258 -21.10 -23.50 19.00
N VAL A 259 -20.57 -22.74 18.03
CA VAL A 259 -21.32 -21.83 17.14
C VAL A 259 -21.25 -22.41 15.73
N VAL A 260 -22.40 -22.50 15.05
CA VAL A 260 -22.46 -22.98 13.67
C VAL A 260 -22.58 -21.83 12.68
N PRO A 261 -22.18 -22.00 11.41
CA PRO A 261 -22.34 -20.97 10.39
C PRO A 261 -23.80 -20.52 10.20
N GLU A 262 -24.78 -21.42 10.39
CA GLU A 262 -26.20 -21.06 10.30
C GLU A 262 -26.58 -19.96 11.31
N ASP A 263 -26.06 -20.01 12.54
CA ASP A 263 -26.33 -19.02 13.59
C ASP A 263 -25.94 -17.59 13.15
N VAL A 264 -24.87 -17.46 12.35
CA VAL A 264 -24.42 -16.17 11.82
C VAL A 264 -25.24 -15.74 10.61
N MET A 265 -25.70 -16.70 9.80
CA MET A 265 -26.52 -16.43 8.61
C MET A 265 -27.94 -15.96 8.96
N GLU A 266 -28.52 -16.50 10.03
CA GLU A 266 -29.81 -16.06 10.55
C GLU A 266 -29.76 -14.58 10.98
N GLU A 267 -28.67 -14.17 11.63
CA GLU A 267 -28.48 -12.81 12.15
C GLU A 267 -27.77 -11.85 11.18
N ARG A 268 -27.88 -12.11 9.87
CA ARG A 268 -27.20 -11.30 8.82
C ARG A 268 -27.53 -9.80 8.86
N GLN A 269 -28.72 -9.44 9.33
CA GLN A 269 -29.16 -8.04 9.38
C GLN A 269 -28.48 -7.29 10.53
N ALA A 270 -28.33 -7.94 11.69
CA ALA A 270 -27.56 -7.40 12.82
C ALA A 270 -26.07 -7.27 12.45
N LEU A 271 -25.51 -8.29 11.79
CA LEU A 271 -24.13 -8.24 11.27
C LEU A 271 -23.92 -7.09 10.29
N ALA A 272 -24.85 -6.87 9.35
CA ALA A 272 -24.78 -5.76 8.40
C ALA A 272 -24.80 -4.39 9.09
N SER A 273 -25.63 -4.24 10.13
CA SER A 273 -25.66 -3.03 10.96
C SER A 273 -24.31 -2.76 11.64
N GLY A 274 -23.68 -3.80 12.19
CA GLY A 274 -22.37 -3.70 12.85
C GLY A 274 -21.22 -3.28 11.92
N LEU A 275 -21.33 -3.59 10.62
CA LEU A 275 -20.35 -3.16 9.61
C LEU A 275 -20.43 -1.66 9.28
N ARG A 276 -21.53 -0.97 9.66
CA ARG A 276 -21.79 0.47 9.41
C ARG A 276 -21.47 0.89 7.96
N ARG A 277 -21.98 0.12 7.00
CA ARG A 277 -21.73 0.30 5.56
C ARG A 277 -23.01 0.39 4.76
#